data_AF-A0A2R3JN54-F1
#
_entry.id   AF-A0A2R3JN54-F1
#
_cell.length_a   1.000
_cell.length_b   1.000
_cell.length_c   1.000
_cell.angle_alpha   90.00
_cell.angle_beta   90.00
_cell.angle_gamma   90.00
#
_symmetry.space_group_name_H-M   'P 1'
#
loop_
_entity.id
_entity.type
_entity.pdbx_description
1 polymer ?
#
loop_
_entity_poly.entity_id
_entity_poly.type
_entity_poly.pdbx_seq_one_letter_code
_entity_poly.pdbx_strand_id
1 'polypeptide(L)'
;MVYQSQNGEIMYVGRNDNQVKIRGYRIETGEVEANLRKVMTGVGDVVVIGIKDQTGSDNLAAYYTYDEINYETLRSKLSDLIPAYMIPS
;
A
#
# COMPACT_ATOMS: atom_id res chain seq x y z
N MET A 1 -14.09 0.64 11.72
CA MET A 1 -14.70 1.73 12.50
C MET A 1 -15.33 2.69 11.53
N VAL A 2 -16.52 3.17 11.88
CA VAL A 2 -17.26 4.18 11.12
C VAL A 2 -17.81 5.19 12.12
N TYR A 3 -17.93 6.46 11.71
CA TYR A 3 -18.66 7.48 12.48
C TYR A 3 -19.52 8.31 11.54
N GLN A 4 -20.61 8.89 12.06
CA GLN A 4 -21.48 9.76 11.30
C GLN A 4 -21.04 11.22 11.48
N SER A 5 -20.84 11.95 10.38
CA SER A 5 -20.52 13.39 10.44
C SER A 5 -21.75 14.19 10.89
N GLN A 6 -21.55 15.45 11.30
CA GLN A 6 -22.67 16.35 11.64
C GLN A 6 -23.66 16.56 10.48
N ASN A 7 -23.22 16.25 9.25
CA ASN A 7 -24.02 16.37 8.03
C ASN A 7 -24.74 15.05 7.68
N GLY A 8 -24.63 14.02 8.54
CA GLY A 8 -25.30 12.74 8.35
C GLY A 8 -24.53 11.72 7.50
N GLU A 9 -23.33 12.06 7.00
CA GLU A 9 -22.51 11.18 6.18
C GLU A 9 -21.82 10.11 7.02
N ILE A 10 -21.82 8.86 6.54
CA ILE A 10 -21.09 7.76 7.18
C ILE A 10 -19.64 7.78 6.71
N MET A 11 -18.72 8.14 7.60
CA MET A 11 -17.29 8.19 7.35
C MET A 11 -16.64 6.86 7.76
N TYR A 12 -16.03 6.19 6.78
CA TYR A 12 -15.19 5.02 7.03
C TYR A 12 -13.79 5.46 7.47
N VAL A 13 -13.38 5.09 8.69
CA VAL A 13 -12.06 5.43 9.27
C VAL A 13 -11.12 4.22 9.37
N GLY A 14 -11.34 3.20 8.53
CA GLY A 14 -10.50 2.00 8.54
C GLY A 14 -10.87 1.04 9.67
N ARG A 15 -10.06 0.01 9.89
CA ARG A 15 -10.28 -1.00 10.93
C ARG A 15 -9.33 -0.76 12.12
N ASN A 16 -9.72 -1.21 13.32
CA ASN A 16 -8.93 -1.01 14.55
C ASN A 16 -7.63 -1.85 14.59
N ASP A 17 -7.50 -2.83 13.68
CA ASP A 17 -6.34 -3.71 13.50
C ASP A 17 -5.33 -3.20 12.45
N ASN A 18 -5.60 -2.10 11.76
CA ASN A 18 -4.67 -1.51 10.76
C ASN A 18 -3.69 -0.49 11.37
N GLN A 19 -3.61 -0.38 12.70
CA GLN A 19 -2.70 0.54 13.38
C GLN A 19 -1.36 -0.13 13.68
N VAL A 20 -0.27 0.51 13.26
CA VAL A 20 1.09 0.00 13.47
C VAL A 20 1.85 0.89 14.45
N LYS A 21 2.72 0.28 15.27
CA LYS A 21 3.62 1.01 16.17
C LYS A 21 5.00 1.10 15.54
N ILE A 22 5.44 2.30 15.21
CA ILE A 22 6.74 2.58 14.62
C ILE A 22 7.46 3.60 15.52
N ARG A 23 8.61 3.23 16.11
CA ARG A 23 9.45 4.16 16.89
C ARG A 23 8.69 4.95 17.98
N GLY A 24 7.73 4.30 18.64
CA GLY A 24 6.90 4.91 19.68
C GLY A 24 5.64 5.65 19.18
N TYR A 25 5.48 5.81 17.87
CA TYR A 25 4.30 6.41 17.26
C TYR A 25 3.26 5.34 16.88
N ARG A 26 1.99 5.63 17.15
CA ARG A 26 0.86 4.85 16.67
C ARG A 26 0.40 5.47 15.36
N ILE A 27 0.54 4.74 14.27
CA ILE A 27 0.30 5.23 12.90
C ILE A 27 -0.94 4.55 12.34
N GLU A 28 -1.87 5.35 11.80
CA GLU A 28 -3.02 4.88 11.02
C GLU A 28 -2.58 4.65 9.58
N THR A 29 -2.36 3.40 9.17
CA THR A 29 -1.86 3.13 7.80
C THR A 29 -2.82 3.60 6.72
N GLY A 30 -4.14 3.53 6.98
CA GLY A 30 -5.16 4.03 6.06
C GLY A 30 -5.09 5.54 5.79
N GLU A 31 -4.64 6.34 6.76
CA GLU A 31 -4.41 7.77 6.55
C GLU A 31 -3.20 8.00 5.63
N VAL A 32 -2.14 7.22 5.81
CA VAL A 32 -0.96 7.26 4.94
C VAL A 32 -1.33 6.86 3.51
N GLU A 33 -2.10 5.78 3.33
CA GLU A 33 -2.62 5.35 2.03
C GLU A 33 -3.47 6.43 1.35
N ALA A 34 -4.37 7.08 2.10
CA ALA A 34 -5.23 8.15 1.58
C ALA A 34 -4.41 9.37 1.14
N ASN A 35 -3.37 9.73 1.89
CA ASN A 35 -2.48 10.83 1.53
C ASN A 35 -1.60 10.49 0.32
N LEU A 36 -1.09 9.25 0.22
CA LEU A 36 -0.34 8.78 -0.94
C LEU A 36 -1.17 8.88 -2.23
N ARG A 37 -2.43 8.45 -2.20
CA ARG A 37 -3.35 8.59 -3.34
C ARG A 37 -3.62 10.04 -3.75
N LYS A 38 -3.55 10.99 -2.81
CA LYS A 38 -3.75 12.42 -3.12
C LYS A 38 -2.55 13.06 -3.79
N VAL A 39 -1.32 12.64 -3.43
CA VAL A 39 -0.08 13.27 -3.93
C VAL A 39 0.49 12.60 -5.18
N MET A 40 0.16 11.32 -5.42
CA MET A 40 0.65 10.56 -6.57
C MET A 40 -0.38 10.53 -7.70
N THR A 41 0.01 10.97 -8.90
CA THR A 41 -0.81 10.86 -10.12
C THR A 41 -0.60 9.51 -10.79
N GLY A 42 -1.66 8.87 -11.30
CA GLY A 42 -1.56 7.60 -12.04
C GLY A 42 -1.30 6.37 -11.16
N VAL A 43 -1.44 6.52 -9.84
CA VAL A 43 -1.44 5.41 -8.89
C VAL A 43 -2.85 4.84 -8.75
N GLY A 44 -2.96 3.51 -8.85
CA GLY A 44 -4.20 2.79 -8.59
C GLY A 44 -4.35 2.43 -7.12
N ASP A 45 -4.17 1.15 -6.79
CA ASP A 45 -4.26 0.67 -5.42
C ASP A 45 -3.02 1.07 -4.62
N VAL A 46 -3.22 1.36 -3.33
CA VAL A 46 -2.17 1.68 -2.36
C VAL A 46 -2.44 0.93 -1.08
N VAL A 47 -1.42 0.24 -0.58
CA VAL A 47 -1.44 -0.48 0.70
C VAL A 47 -0.21 -0.11 1.50
N VAL A 48 -0.39 0.26 2.77
CA VAL A 48 0.70 0.58 3.68
C VAL A 48 0.71 -0.42 4.83
N ILE A 49 1.86 -1.05 5.05
CA ILE A 49 2.06 -2.02 6.14
C ILE A 49 3.26 -1.66 6.99
N GLY A 50 3.25 -2.13 8.25
CA GLY A 50 4.45 -2.14 9.09
C GLY A 50 5.35 -3.31 8.71
N ILE A 51 6.64 -3.06 8.56
CA ILE A 51 7.67 -4.07 8.31
C ILE A 51 8.82 -3.92 9.30
N LYS A 52 9.60 -4.99 9.47
CA LYS A 52 10.93 -4.91 10.06
C LYS A 52 11.96 -4.85 8.96
N ASP A 53 12.90 -3.93 9.05
CA ASP A 53 14.04 -3.90 8.13
C ASP A 53 15.09 -4.98 8.51
N GLN A 54 16.19 -5.00 7.76
CA GLN A 54 17.29 -5.95 7.95
C GLN A 54 17.96 -5.85 9.33
N THR A 55 17.79 -4.72 10.01
CA THR A 55 18.31 -4.46 11.37
C THR A 55 17.30 -4.81 12.46
N GLY A 56 16.08 -5.23 12.09
CA GLY A 56 14.97 -5.50 13.01
C GLY A 56 14.16 -4.28 13.41
N SER A 57 14.48 -3.10 12.85
CA SER A 57 13.82 -1.84 13.16
C SER A 57 12.45 -1.76 12.46
N ASP A 58 11.45 -1.30 13.20
CA ASP A 58 10.10 -1.10 12.66
C ASP A 58 10.09 0.09 11.69
N ASN A 59 9.54 -0.13 10.50
CA ASN A 59 9.38 0.86 9.43
C ASN A 59 8.03 0.67 8.72
N LEU A 60 7.64 1.63 7.88
CA LEU A 60 6.51 1.49 6.97
C LEU A 60 7.00 1.07 5.58
N ALA A 61 6.25 0.20 4.93
CA ALA A 61 6.36 -0.10 3.51
C ALA A 61 5.05 0.26 2.82
N ALA A 62 5.14 1.01 1.72
CA ALA A 62 4.02 1.33 0.84
C ALA A 62 4.15 0.54 -0.45
N TYR A 63 3.11 -0.23 -0.79
CA TYR A 63 2.96 -0.91 -2.07
C TYR A 63 1.87 -0.19 -2.85
N TYR A 64 2.13 0.05 -4.13
CA TYR A 64 1.15 0.72 -4.99
C TYR A 64 1.20 0.19 -6.42
N THR A 65 0.08 0.28 -7.13
CA THR A 65 0.03 0.05 -8.57
C THR A 65 0.16 1.37 -9.33
N TYR A 66 0.67 1.32 -10.55
CA TYR A 66 0.78 2.47 -11.45
C TYR A 66 0.16 2.10 -12.79
N ASP A 67 -0.60 3.01 -13.39
CA ASP A 67 -1.39 2.73 -14.60
C ASP A 67 -0.51 2.39 -15.83
N GLU A 68 0.74 2.85 -15.87
CA GLU A 68 1.69 2.56 -16.95
C GLU A 68 2.65 1.40 -16.64
N ILE A 69 2.13 0.24 -16.23
CA ILE A 69 2.91 -1.01 -16.28
C ILE A 69 2.51 -1.78 -17.54
N ASN A 70 3.32 -1.69 -18.59
CA ASN A 70 3.15 -2.53 -19.78
C ASN A 70 3.49 -3.99 -19.42
N TYR A 71 2.45 -4.77 -19.13
CA TYR A 71 2.59 -6.16 -18.70
C TYR A 71 3.29 -7.05 -19.74
N GLU A 72 3.06 -6.84 -21.04
CA GLU A 72 3.79 -7.53 -22.12
C GLU A 72 5.31 -7.29 -22.02
N THR A 73 5.70 -6.04 -21.78
CA THR A 73 7.11 -5.64 -21.63
C THR A 73 7.71 -6.24 -20.35
N LEU A 74 6.95 -6.23 -19.25
CA LEU A 74 7.38 -6.83 -18.00
C LEU A 74 7.55 -8.34 -18.13
N ARG A 75 6.59 -9.02 -18.74
CA ARG A 75 6.59 -10.46 -18.99
C ARG A 75 7.76 -10.87 -19.87
N SER A 76 8.01 -10.14 -20.95
CA SER A 76 9.16 -10.36 -21.84
C SER A 76 10.50 -10.25 -21.08
N LYS A 77 10.68 -9.20 -20.27
CA LYS A 77 11.88 -9.05 -19.43
C LYS A 77 12.03 -10.15 -18.38
N LEU A 78 10.93 -10.62 -17.80
CA LEU A 78 10.96 -11.71 -16.83
C LEU A 78 11.32 -13.05 -17.50
N SER A 79 10.84 -13.33 -18.72
CA SER A 79 11.19 -14.56 -19.43
C SER A 79 12.68 -14.70 -19.75
N ASP A 80 13.41 -13.59 -19.83
CA ASP A 80 14.87 -13.58 -20.03
C ASP A 80 15.65 -13.86 -18.74
N LEU A 81 15.03 -13.69 -17.57
CA LEU A 81 15.69 -13.71 -16.26
C LEU A 81 15.30 -14.92 -15.39
N ILE A 82 14.06 -15.39 -15.54
CA ILE A 82 13.50 -16.45 -14.69
C ILE A 82 12.78 -17.52 -15.52
N PRO A 83 12.75 -18.78 -15.05
CA PRO A 83 11.98 -19.83 -15.70
C PRO A 83 10.50 -19.47 -15.84
N ALA A 84 9.86 -19.95 -16.91
CA ALA A 84 8.47 -19.63 -17.24
C ALA A 84 7.46 -19.89 -16.11
N TYR A 85 7.70 -20.87 -15.24
CA TYR A 85 6.82 -21.19 -14.11
C TYR A 85 6.88 -20.18 -12.96
N MET A 86 7.87 -19.27 -12.95
CA MET A 86 8.02 -18.19 -11.98
C MET A 86 7.46 -16.85 -12.47
N ILE A 87 7.02 -16.77 -13.73
CA ILE A 87 6.43 -15.56 -14.30
C ILE A 87 4.95 -15.50 -13.85
N PRO A 88 4.52 -14.44 -13.15
CA PRO A 88 3.13 -14.31 -12.70
C PRO A 88 2.14 -14.32 -13.87
N SER A 89 1.02 -15.05 -13.74
CA SER A 89 -0.06 -15.13 -14.73
C SER A 89 -0.81 -13.82 -14.90
#